data_AF-A0A368GQP5-F1
#
_entry.id   AF-A0A368GQP5-F1
#
_cell.length_a   1.000
_cell.length_b   1.000
_cell.length_c   1.000
_cell.angle_alpha   90.00
_cell.angle_beta   90.00
_cell.angle_gamma   90.00
#
_symmetry.space_group_name_H-M   'P 1'
#
loop_
_entity.id
_entity.type
_entity.pdbx_description
1 polymer ?
#
loop_
_entity_poly.entity_id
_entity_poly.type
_entity_poly.pdbx_seq_one_letter_code
_entity_poly.pdbx_strand_id
1 'polypeptide(L)'
;MRCSLLVVSDHEGPPIISQHWPLDEQRFWPGKSYDLNGYLDIIVAGREHPRYGRPNILSLKYLDEVARINQYIVHNITVPVDLAGKHYEVAYTDLCMSFDWACYLNDHLTMLMPKSRWGNFSGPIAEFASDIINNEVNITYPIGWRGSEPIYFGALVGRPHLVDREGHFDHATALRLTYNVREQKVGNISYIWRKKLASWLTNKEKPPSDMVEFGVNHNESLPEGLQDVADTLTPKFVGTCAILFTFCFMVSVVLINHGNGFIGIDWVRSKPIVACAGEK
;
A
#
# COMPACT_ATOMS: atom_id res chain seq x y z
N MET A 1 6.99 -24.14 -20.72
CA MET A 1 5.79 -23.82 -19.92
C MET A 1 5.60 -22.32 -19.94
N ARG A 2 4.58 -21.82 -20.62
CA ARG A 2 4.22 -20.40 -20.65
C ARG A 2 3.27 -20.15 -19.47
N CYS A 3 3.72 -19.39 -18.47
CA CYS A 3 2.81 -18.75 -17.52
C CYS A 3 2.16 -17.59 -18.27
N SER A 4 0.91 -17.79 -18.69
CA SER A 4 0.04 -16.71 -19.14
C SER A 4 -0.30 -15.86 -17.92
N LEU A 5 0.28 -14.67 -17.82
CA LEU A 5 -0.17 -13.62 -16.92
C LEU A 5 -1.55 -13.18 -17.41
N LEU A 6 -2.60 -13.53 -16.66
CA LEU A 6 -3.92 -12.91 -16.83
C LEU A 6 -3.81 -11.50 -16.23
N VAL A 7 -3.42 -10.54 -17.07
CA VAL A 7 -3.68 -9.13 -16.82
C VAL A 7 -5.17 -8.93 -17.10
N VAL A 8 -5.96 -8.86 -16.03
CA VAL A 8 -7.34 -8.37 -16.14
C VAL A 8 -7.22 -6.86 -16.30
N SER A 9 -7.49 -6.38 -17.51
CA SER A 9 -7.60 -4.95 -17.81
C SER A 9 -8.89 -4.43 -17.20
N ASP A 10 -8.76 -3.52 -16.23
CA ASP A 10 -9.86 -2.79 -15.62
C ASP A 10 -10.48 -1.81 -16.63
N HIS A 11 -11.59 -2.20 -17.24
CA HIS A 11 -12.71 -1.32 -17.60
C HIS A 11 -13.90 -2.24 -17.90
N GLU A 12 -14.93 -2.17 -17.03
CA GLU A 12 -16.16 -3.00 -17.06
C GLU A 12 -15.99 -4.43 -16.53
N GLY A 13 -16.18 -4.62 -15.22
CA GLY A 13 -16.48 -5.94 -14.66
C GLY A 13 -17.77 -6.51 -15.30
N PRO A 14 -17.84 -7.83 -15.59
CA PRO A 14 -18.96 -8.41 -16.31
C PRO A 14 -20.30 -8.17 -15.58
N PRO A 15 -21.39 -7.87 -16.30
CA PRO A 15 -22.66 -7.39 -15.76
C PRO A 15 -23.30 -8.31 -14.71
N ILE A 16 -22.91 -9.58 -14.67
CA ILE A 16 -23.38 -10.57 -13.70
C ILE A 16 -22.77 -10.29 -12.30
N ILE A 17 -21.51 -9.86 -12.23
CA ILE A 17 -20.85 -9.56 -10.95
C ILE A 17 -21.47 -8.33 -10.30
N SER A 18 -21.70 -7.26 -11.07
CA SER A 18 -22.31 -6.03 -10.55
C SER A 18 -23.78 -6.20 -10.14
N GLN A 19 -24.49 -7.18 -10.72
CA GLN A 19 -25.86 -7.53 -10.33
C GLN A 19 -25.93 -8.24 -8.96
N HIS A 20 -24.96 -9.10 -8.66
CA HIS A 20 -24.96 -9.91 -7.42
C HIS A 20 -24.11 -9.30 -6.29
N TRP A 21 -23.06 -8.55 -6.64
CA TRP A 21 -22.21 -7.79 -5.73
C TRP A 21 -22.12 -6.34 -6.21
N PRO A 22 -23.18 -5.53 -5.96
CA PRO A 22 -23.15 -4.12 -6.33
C PRO A 22 -22.03 -3.42 -5.55
N LEU A 23 -21.27 -2.58 -6.26
CA LEU A 23 -20.27 -1.70 -5.67
C LEU A 23 -20.99 -0.59 -4.89
N ASP A 24 -21.32 -0.87 -3.64
CA ASP A 24 -21.91 0.07 -2.69
C ASP A 24 -20.81 0.68 -1.82
N GLU A 25 -20.65 2.00 -1.88
CA GLU A 25 -19.64 2.72 -1.11
C GLU A 25 -19.82 2.57 0.42
N GLN A 26 -21.01 2.21 0.90
CA GLN A 26 -21.25 2.04 2.33
C GLN A 26 -20.93 0.64 2.80
N ARG A 27 -21.03 -0.36 1.91
CA ARG A 27 -20.94 -1.78 2.29
C ARG A 27 -19.57 -2.36 2.01
N PHE A 28 -18.93 -2.85 3.06
CA PHE A 28 -17.71 -3.63 2.93
C PHE A 28 -18.02 -5.06 2.48
N TRP A 29 -17.50 -5.47 1.32
CA TRP A 29 -17.57 -6.84 0.83
C TRP A 29 -16.18 -7.49 0.84
N PRO A 30 -15.93 -8.48 1.72
CA PRO A 30 -14.66 -9.19 1.75
C PRO A 30 -14.31 -9.79 0.37
N GLY A 31 -13.08 -9.54 -0.10
CA GLY A 31 -12.59 -10.03 -1.40
C GLY A 31 -13.00 -9.20 -2.62
N LYS A 32 -13.94 -8.25 -2.47
CA LYS A 32 -14.33 -7.27 -3.50
C LYS A 32 -13.91 -5.83 -3.19
N SER A 33 -13.30 -5.64 -2.03
CA SER A 33 -12.75 -4.35 -1.59
C SER A 33 -11.63 -3.81 -2.48
N TYR A 34 -10.98 -4.63 -3.30
CA TYR A 34 -9.96 -4.18 -4.25
C TYR A 34 -10.56 -3.58 -5.53
N ASP A 35 -11.80 -3.96 -5.88
CA ASP A 35 -12.54 -3.36 -6.99
C ASP A 35 -13.05 -1.95 -6.62
N LEU A 36 -13.01 -1.62 -5.32
CA LEU A 36 -13.19 -0.27 -4.78
C LEU A 36 -11.78 0.31 -4.60
N ASN A 37 -11.50 1.51 -5.10
CA ASN A 37 -10.16 2.12 -5.06
C ASN A 37 -9.75 2.57 -3.63
N GLY A 38 -10.64 2.37 -2.65
CA GLY A 38 -10.61 2.98 -1.31
C GLY A 38 -9.90 2.15 -0.26
N TYR A 39 -9.02 1.24 -0.66
CA TYR A 39 -8.24 0.45 0.29
C TYR A 39 -6.85 1.05 0.51
N LEU A 40 -6.36 0.89 1.73
CA LEU A 40 -4.99 1.16 2.14
C LEU A 40 -4.50 -0.05 2.92
N ASP A 41 -3.49 -0.71 2.36
CA ASP A 41 -2.79 -1.81 3.00
C ASP A 41 -1.48 -1.35 3.60
N ILE A 42 -1.25 -1.77 4.83
CA ILE A 42 -0.04 -1.47 5.57
C ILE A 42 0.57 -2.80 5.98
N ILE A 43 1.75 -3.09 5.44
CA ILE A 43 2.58 -4.23 5.86
C ILE A 43 3.46 -3.74 7.01
N VAL A 44 3.27 -4.31 8.18
CA VAL A 44 4.08 -4.06 9.37
C VAL A 44 5.07 -5.20 9.54
N ALA A 45 6.35 -4.89 9.62
CA ALA A 45 7.39 -5.88 9.87
C ALA A 45 8.33 -5.39 10.97
N GLY A 46 8.98 -6.31 11.68
CA GLY A 46 10.04 -5.93 12.60
C GLY A 46 11.23 -5.36 11.84
N ARG A 47 11.84 -4.29 12.36
CA ARG A 47 13.01 -3.66 11.74
C ARG A 47 14.13 -4.69 11.58
N GLU A 48 14.69 -4.75 10.39
CA GLU A 48 15.73 -5.73 10.06
C GLU A 48 17.04 -5.41 10.79
N HIS A 49 17.58 -6.40 11.51
CA HIS A 49 18.88 -6.30 12.16
C HIS A 49 19.98 -6.83 11.24
N PRO A 50 21.09 -6.10 11.00
CA PRO A 50 22.14 -6.49 10.04
C PRO A 50 22.75 -7.88 10.26
N ARG A 51 22.71 -8.40 11.48
CA ARG A 51 23.27 -9.73 11.84
C ARG A 51 22.23 -10.83 12.07
N TYR A 52 21.00 -10.46 12.45
CA TYR A 52 20.00 -11.41 12.94
C TYR A 52 18.76 -11.48 12.05
N GLY A 53 18.73 -10.69 10.97
CA GLY A 53 17.58 -10.60 10.08
C GLY A 53 16.37 -9.95 10.75
N ARG A 54 15.18 -10.30 10.27
CA ARG A 54 13.91 -9.78 10.82
C ARG A 54 13.48 -10.59 12.04
N PRO A 55 13.04 -9.92 13.11
CA PRO A 55 12.54 -10.59 14.31
C PRO A 55 11.14 -11.16 14.07
N ASN A 56 10.72 -12.07 14.96
CA ASN A 56 9.37 -12.62 14.96
C ASN A 56 8.35 -11.55 15.35
N ILE A 57 7.48 -11.16 14.41
CA ILE A 57 6.43 -10.15 14.64
C ILE A 57 5.33 -10.65 15.60
N LEU A 58 5.19 -11.96 15.77
CA LEU A 58 4.22 -12.58 16.69
C LEU A 58 4.65 -12.49 18.16
N SER A 59 5.85 -11.97 18.45
CA SER A 59 6.27 -11.75 19.83
C SER A 59 5.42 -10.65 20.47
N LEU A 60 5.05 -10.82 21.74
CA LEU A 60 4.15 -9.91 22.45
C LEU A 60 4.55 -8.42 22.35
N LYS A 61 5.86 -8.13 22.44
CA LYS A 61 6.40 -6.78 22.30
C LYS A 61 6.05 -6.12 20.96
N TYR A 62 6.10 -6.88 19.86
CA TYR A 62 5.77 -6.37 18.54
C TYR A 62 4.26 -6.28 18.34
N LEU A 63 3.50 -7.27 18.81
CA LEU A 63 2.04 -7.25 18.75
C LEU A 63 1.43 -6.08 19.54
N ASP A 64 1.92 -5.82 20.75
CA ASP A 64 1.48 -4.68 21.58
C ASP A 64 1.75 -3.34 20.86
N GLU A 65 2.90 -3.24 20.17
CA GLU A 65 3.28 -2.05 19.42
C GLU A 65 2.44 -1.86 18.15
N VAL A 66 2.18 -2.94 17.41
CA VAL A 66 1.28 -2.94 16.23
C VAL A 66 -0.14 -2.56 16.67
N ALA A 67 -0.62 -3.09 17.79
CA ALA A 67 -1.93 -2.77 18.35
C ALA A 67 -2.05 -1.28 18.75
N ARG A 68 -1.01 -0.73 19.42
CA ARG A 68 -0.94 0.70 19.75
C ARG A 68 -1.03 1.58 18.51
N ILE A 69 -0.31 1.21 17.46
CA ILE A 69 -0.31 1.96 16.19
C ILE A 69 -1.65 1.84 15.49
N ASN A 70 -2.25 0.64 15.43
CA ASN A 70 -3.58 0.45 14.87
C ASN A 70 -4.63 1.32 15.59
N GLN A 71 -4.62 1.36 16.93
CA GLN A 71 -5.52 2.23 17.69
C GLN A 71 -5.30 3.72 17.37
N TYR A 72 -4.04 4.15 17.26
CA TYR A 72 -3.71 5.52 16.89
C TYR A 72 -4.20 5.88 15.48
N ILE A 73 -4.06 4.97 14.52
CA ILE A 73 -4.55 5.16 13.14
C ILE A 73 -6.07 5.32 13.13
N VAL A 74 -6.78 4.47 13.88
CA VAL A 74 -8.24 4.46 13.92
C VAL A 74 -8.81 5.73 14.58
N HIS A 75 -8.20 6.20 15.66
CA HIS A 75 -8.80 7.23 16.52
C HIS A 75 -8.11 8.61 16.48
N ASN A 76 -6.81 8.69 16.17
CA ASN A 76 -6.04 9.94 16.30
C ASN A 76 -5.64 10.55 14.96
N ILE A 77 -5.59 9.75 13.88
CA ILE A 77 -5.38 10.31 12.54
C ILE A 77 -6.72 10.86 12.04
N THR A 78 -6.88 12.17 12.16
CA THR A 78 -8.07 12.90 11.70
C THR A 78 -7.76 13.85 10.55
N VAL A 79 -8.77 14.22 9.77
CA VAL A 79 -8.69 15.26 8.74
C VAL A 79 -9.69 16.36 9.08
N PRO A 80 -9.27 17.64 9.10
CA PRO A 80 -10.17 18.76 9.29
C PRO A 80 -11.06 18.95 8.06
N VAL A 81 -12.36 19.11 8.28
CA VAL A 81 -13.36 19.34 7.24
C VAL A 81 -14.32 20.44 7.68
N ASP A 82 -14.41 21.50 6.88
CA ASP A 82 -15.36 22.59 7.11
C ASP A 82 -16.64 22.35 6.32
N LEU A 83 -17.75 22.12 7.02
CA LEU A 83 -19.08 21.88 6.43
C LEU A 83 -20.08 22.86 7.02
N ALA A 84 -20.72 23.65 6.16
CA ALA A 84 -21.77 24.60 6.53
C ALA A 84 -21.39 25.55 7.69
N GLY A 85 -20.13 26.03 7.70
CA GLY A 85 -19.62 26.94 8.73
C GLY A 85 -19.23 26.28 10.06
N LYS A 86 -19.21 24.95 10.13
CA LYS A 86 -18.72 24.18 11.28
C LYS A 86 -17.49 23.37 10.91
N HIS A 87 -16.54 23.32 11.84
CA HIS A 87 -15.31 22.56 11.72
C HIS A 87 -15.49 21.16 12.32
N TYR A 88 -15.20 20.13 11.54
CA TYR A 88 -15.26 18.74 11.97
C TYR A 88 -13.90 18.08 11.80
N GLU A 89 -13.51 17.24 12.75
CA GLU A 89 -12.34 16.37 12.65
C GLU A 89 -12.83 14.96 12.31
N VAL A 90 -12.56 14.52 11.09
CA VAL A 90 -13.06 13.26 10.55
C VAL A 90 -12.00 12.18 10.72
N ALA A 91 -12.34 11.09 11.43
CA ALA A 91 -11.45 9.96 11.69
C ALA A 91 -11.74 8.76 10.76
N TYR A 92 -10.94 7.70 10.86
CA TYR A 92 -11.18 6.47 10.09
C TYR A 92 -12.57 5.90 10.33
N THR A 93 -13.06 5.93 11.58
CA THR A 93 -14.39 5.43 11.95
C THR A 93 -15.52 6.14 11.23
N ASP A 94 -15.31 7.39 10.80
CA ASP A 94 -16.30 8.16 10.04
C ASP A 94 -16.17 7.89 8.52
N LEU A 95 -15.00 7.45 8.05
CA LEU A 95 -14.68 7.24 6.65
C LEU A 95 -14.76 5.78 6.21
N CYS A 96 -14.83 4.84 7.14
CA CYS A 96 -14.74 3.42 6.87
C CYS A 96 -15.91 2.92 6.00
N MET A 97 -15.69 1.84 5.27
CA MET A 97 -16.78 1.00 4.76
C MET A 97 -17.28 0.11 5.90
N SER A 98 -18.60 -0.02 6.05
CA SER A 98 -19.21 -0.82 7.11
C SER A 98 -19.84 -2.09 6.57
N PHE A 99 -19.82 -3.17 7.37
CA PHE A 99 -20.70 -4.31 7.15
C PHE A 99 -21.83 -4.19 8.19
N ASP A 100 -23.06 -4.03 7.70
CA ASP A 100 -24.21 -3.55 8.48
C ASP A 100 -23.92 -2.22 9.21
N TRP A 101 -23.56 -2.29 10.49
CA TRP A 101 -23.32 -1.14 11.38
C TRP A 101 -21.88 -1.02 11.85
N ALA A 102 -21.00 -1.98 11.53
CA ALA A 102 -19.63 -2.04 12.04
C ALA A 102 -18.60 -1.76 10.95
N CYS A 103 -17.64 -0.87 11.24
CA CYS A 103 -16.45 -0.70 10.39
C CYS A 103 -15.65 -2.01 10.32
N TYR A 104 -15.10 -2.32 9.15
CA TYR A 104 -14.05 -3.33 9.09
C TYR A 104 -12.79 -2.82 9.82
N LEU A 105 -12.39 -3.57 10.85
CA LEU A 105 -11.20 -3.33 11.66
C LEU A 105 -10.25 -4.53 11.58
N ASN A 106 -8.99 -4.31 11.98
CA ASN A 106 -7.95 -5.33 11.97
C ASN A 106 -8.08 -6.31 13.16
N ASP A 107 -9.23 -6.97 13.28
CA ASP A 107 -9.59 -7.86 14.39
C ASP A 107 -8.66 -9.09 14.52
N HIS A 108 -8.00 -9.45 13.41
CA HIS A 108 -6.99 -10.49 13.38
C HIS A 108 -5.80 -10.19 14.33
N LEU A 109 -5.52 -8.92 14.64
CA LEU A 109 -4.52 -8.56 15.65
C LEU A 109 -4.88 -9.13 17.03
N THR A 110 -6.15 -9.04 17.41
CA THR A 110 -6.63 -9.61 18.66
C THR A 110 -6.46 -11.12 18.68
N MET A 111 -6.77 -11.80 17.57
CA MET A 111 -6.58 -13.25 17.47
C MET A 111 -5.10 -13.66 17.59
N LEU A 112 -4.17 -12.86 17.08
CA LEU A 112 -2.74 -13.16 17.19
C LEU A 112 -2.16 -12.85 18.58
N MET A 113 -2.85 -12.06 19.41
CA MET A 113 -2.45 -11.81 20.79
C MET A 113 -2.62 -13.07 21.66
N PRO A 114 -1.80 -13.25 22.71
CA PRO A 114 -2.00 -14.35 23.64
C PRO A 114 -3.34 -14.21 24.37
N LYS A 115 -4.00 -15.34 24.66
CA LYS A 115 -5.30 -15.40 25.34
C LYS A 115 -5.37 -14.58 26.65
N SER A 116 -4.25 -14.45 27.36
CA SER A 116 -4.14 -13.63 28.57
C SER A 116 -4.43 -12.12 28.35
N ARG A 117 -4.40 -11.65 27.11
CA ARG A 117 -4.70 -10.26 26.73
C ARG A 117 -6.13 -10.07 26.21
N TRP A 118 -6.92 -11.14 26.03
CA TRP A 118 -8.25 -11.06 25.40
C TRP A 118 -9.35 -10.46 26.30
N GLY A 119 -8.97 -9.70 27.33
CA GLY A 119 -9.87 -9.09 28.30
C GLY A 119 -10.00 -9.93 29.57
N ASN A 120 -10.10 -9.25 30.71
CA ASN A 120 -10.46 -9.89 31.98
C ASN A 120 -11.99 -9.98 32.06
N PHE A 121 -12.55 -11.03 31.48
CA PHE A 121 -13.96 -11.32 31.70
C PHE A 121 -14.13 -11.74 33.18
N SER A 122 -15.05 -11.09 33.91
CA SER A 122 -15.35 -11.39 35.31
C SER A 122 -16.80 -11.84 35.47
N GLY A 123 -17.06 -12.69 36.46
CA GLY A 123 -18.40 -13.25 36.72
C GLY A 123 -18.82 -14.33 35.70
N PRO A 124 -20.12 -14.63 35.55
CA PRO A 124 -20.64 -15.70 34.67
C PRO A 124 -20.31 -15.50 33.17
N ILE A 125 -19.89 -14.29 32.76
CA ILE A 125 -19.39 -13.99 31.42
C ILE A 125 -17.98 -14.56 31.20
N ALA A 126 -17.20 -14.77 32.27
CA ALA A 126 -15.86 -15.33 32.20
C ALA A 126 -15.86 -16.79 31.76
N GLU A 127 -16.80 -17.59 32.27
CA GLU A 127 -16.94 -19.00 31.92
C GLU A 127 -17.33 -19.14 30.44
N PHE A 128 -18.36 -18.41 30.01
CA PHE A 128 -18.79 -18.35 28.61
C PHE A 128 -17.70 -17.85 27.66
N ALA A 129 -17.01 -16.76 28.02
CA ALA A 129 -15.89 -16.25 27.23
C ALA A 129 -14.72 -17.23 27.19
N SER A 130 -14.40 -17.90 28.30
CA SER A 130 -13.32 -18.89 28.34
C SER A 130 -13.64 -20.13 27.50
N ASP A 131 -14.91 -20.53 27.44
CA ASP A 131 -15.37 -21.67 26.65
C ASP A 131 -15.29 -21.33 25.14
N ILE A 132 -15.74 -20.14 24.74
CA ILE A 132 -15.56 -19.61 23.38
C ILE A 132 -14.08 -19.51 23.00
N ILE A 133 -13.25 -18.95 23.87
CA ILE A 133 -11.82 -18.74 23.59
C ILE A 133 -11.05 -20.06 23.48
N ASN A 134 -11.47 -21.09 24.22
CA ASN A 134 -10.79 -22.37 24.22
C ASN A 134 -11.31 -23.34 23.15
N ASN A 135 -12.60 -23.28 22.81
CA ASN A 135 -13.22 -24.22 21.88
C ASN A 135 -13.53 -23.63 20.50
N GLU A 136 -13.73 -22.31 20.40
CA GLU A 136 -14.19 -21.65 19.16
C GLU A 136 -13.11 -20.80 18.47
N VAL A 137 -11.95 -20.60 19.10
CA VAL A 137 -10.81 -19.93 18.46
C VAL A 137 -9.72 -20.92 18.14
N ASN A 138 -9.72 -21.38 16.89
CA ASN A 138 -8.68 -22.24 16.33
C ASN A 138 -7.87 -21.44 15.30
N ILE A 139 -6.57 -21.28 15.56
CA ILE A 139 -5.66 -20.49 14.73
C ILE A 139 -4.73 -21.43 14.00
N THR A 140 -5.07 -21.74 12.75
CA THR A 140 -4.27 -22.53 11.84
C THR A 140 -3.97 -21.71 10.58
N TYR A 141 -2.87 -22.02 9.89
CA TYR A 141 -2.57 -21.46 8.59
C TYR A 141 -3.13 -22.37 7.49
N PRO A 142 -3.80 -21.82 6.44
CA PRO A 142 -3.98 -20.41 6.15
C PRO A 142 -5.27 -19.79 6.69
N ILE A 143 -6.13 -20.56 7.37
CA ILE A 143 -7.44 -20.12 7.87
C ILE A 143 -7.51 -20.34 9.38
N GLY A 144 -7.83 -19.28 10.12
CA GLY A 144 -8.28 -19.39 11.50
C GLY A 144 -9.76 -19.10 11.64
N TRP A 145 -10.35 -19.55 12.74
CA TRP A 145 -11.75 -19.39 13.04
C TRP A 145 -11.93 -18.56 14.30
N ARG A 146 -12.87 -17.62 14.25
CA ARG A 146 -13.40 -16.91 15.42
C ARG A 146 -14.89 -17.20 15.48
N GLY A 147 -15.29 -18.20 16.25
CA GLY A 147 -16.67 -18.69 16.20
C GLY A 147 -16.99 -19.24 14.81
N SER A 148 -18.05 -18.74 14.18
CA SER A 148 -18.45 -19.12 12.82
C SER A 148 -17.75 -18.35 11.70
N GLU A 149 -16.94 -17.34 12.02
CA GLU A 149 -16.33 -16.46 11.03
C GLU A 149 -14.88 -16.90 10.71
N PRO A 150 -14.59 -17.28 9.45
CA PRO A 150 -13.23 -17.62 9.04
C PRO A 150 -12.42 -16.36 8.74
N ILE A 151 -11.18 -16.33 9.20
CA ILE A 151 -10.18 -15.31 8.87
C ILE A 151 -9.05 -15.96 8.07
N TYR A 152 -8.77 -15.41 6.89
CA TYR A 152 -7.74 -15.92 6.00
C TYR A 152 -6.37 -15.30 6.32
N PHE A 153 -5.63 -15.95 7.23
CA PHE A 153 -4.25 -15.58 7.59
C PHE A 153 -3.27 -15.66 6.42
N GLY A 154 -3.58 -16.41 5.36
CA GLY A 154 -2.79 -16.42 4.12
C GLY A 154 -2.62 -15.04 3.47
N ALA A 155 -3.55 -14.11 3.68
CA ALA A 155 -3.45 -12.73 3.20
C ALA A 155 -2.93 -11.75 4.25
N LEU A 156 -2.91 -12.15 5.53
CA LEU A 156 -2.66 -11.27 6.68
C LEU A 156 -1.30 -11.48 7.33
N VAL A 157 -0.72 -12.68 7.21
CA VAL A 157 0.54 -13.08 7.86
C VAL A 157 1.61 -13.35 6.81
N GLY A 158 2.73 -12.64 6.91
CA GLY A 158 3.86 -12.72 5.99
C GLY A 158 4.93 -13.73 6.43
N ARG A 159 5.19 -14.71 5.56
CA ARG A 159 6.16 -15.80 5.74
C ARG A 159 6.03 -16.51 7.11
N PRO A 160 4.88 -17.13 7.38
CA PRO A 160 4.72 -17.93 8.58
C PRO A 160 5.63 -19.17 8.52
N HIS A 161 6.12 -19.57 9.68
CA HIS A 161 6.79 -20.85 9.90
C HIS A 161 5.79 -21.80 10.55
N LEU A 162 5.51 -22.92 9.87
CA LEU A 162 4.59 -23.93 10.38
C LEU A 162 5.35 -24.89 11.29
N VAL A 163 4.79 -25.15 12.47
CA VAL A 163 5.36 -26.05 13.47
C VAL A 163 4.96 -27.49 13.20
N ASP A 164 3.79 -27.70 12.57
CA ASP A 164 3.19 -29.01 12.38
C ASP A 164 2.42 -29.13 11.05
N ARG A 165 1.76 -30.28 10.85
CA ARG A 165 0.99 -30.59 9.62
C ARG A 165 -0.44 -30.06 9.69
N GLU A 166 -0.91 -29.79 10.90
CA GLU A 166 -2.21 -29.23 11.25
C GLU A 166 -2.27 -27.74 10.88
N GLY A 167 -1.11 -27.09 10.73
CA GLY A 167 -0.97 -25.72 10.24
C GLY A 167 -0.77 -24.70 11.35
N HIS A 168 -0.43 -25.11 12.57
CA HIS A 168 -0.06 -24.16 13.63
C HIS A 168 1.24 -23.45 13.28
N PHE A 169 1.34 -22.17 13.63
CA PHE A 169 2.51 -21.34 13.35
C PHE A 169 2.91 -20.53 14.58
N ASP A 170 4.20 -20.45 14.83
CA ASP A 170 4.81 -19.77 15.98
C ASP A 170 5.66 -18.56 15.60
N HIS A 171 6.00 -18.45 14.31
CA HIS A 171 6.85 -17.39 13.79
C HIS A 171 6.29 -16.80 12.50
N ALA A 172 6.32 -15.47 12.40
CA ALA A 172 6.06 -14.74 11.17
C ALA A 172 6.96 -13.49 11.08
N THR A 173 7.16 -12.99 9.86
CA THR A 173 8.04 -11.82 9.62
C THR A 173 7.28 -10.51 9.43
N ALA A 174 6.02 -10.58 8.99
CA ALA A 174 5.21 -9.39 8.75
C ALA A 174 3.73 -9.67 9.02
N LEU A 175 2.98 -8.60 9.29
CA LEU A 175 1.53 -8.59 9.40
C LEU A 175 0.97 -7.53 8.44
N ARG A 176 -0.21 -7.78 7.88
CA ARG A 176 -0.91 -6.84 7.03
C ARG A 176 -2.11 -6.27 7.77
N LEU A 177 -2.17 -4.94 7.84
CA LEU A 177 -3.33 -4.18 8.27
C LEU A 177 -4.01 -3.61 7.03
N THR A 178 -5.34 -3.70 6.98
CA THR A 178 -6.13 -3.17 5.87
C THR A 178 -7.14 -2.17 6.39
N TYR A 179 -7.16 -1.00 5.77
CA TYR A 179 -8.10 0.09 6.05
C TYR A 179 -8.90 0.37 4.80
N ASN A 180 -10.23 0.26 4.93
CA ASN A 180 -11.16 0.36 3.82
C ASN A 180 -11.99 1.62 4.02
N VAL A 181 -11.80 2.63 3.17
CA VAL A 181 -12.49 3.92 3.23
C VAL A 181 -13.44 4.11 2.04
N ARG A 182 -14.48 4.91 2.25
CA ARG A 182 -15.50 5.23 1.24
C ARG A 182 -14.94 6.18 0.17
N GLU A 183 -15.38 6.04 -1.07
CA GLU A 183 -14.75 6.75 -2.19
C GLU A 183 -15.64 7.63 -3.06
N GLN A 184 -16.96 7.50 -3.02
CA GLN A 184 -17.79 8.31 -3.91
C GLN A 184 -18.07 9.66 -3.24
N LYS A 185 -19.01 9.71 -2.29
CA LYS A 185 -19.46 10.99 -1.73
C LYS A 185 -18.41 11.71 -0.88
N VAL A 186 -17.57 10.94 -0.19
CA VAL A 186 -16.52 11.45 0.71
C VAL A 186 -15.11 11.19 0.17
N GLY A 187 -14.98 10.82 -1.11
CA GLY A 187 -13.71 10.37 -1.70
C GLY A 187 -12.56 11.35 -1.55
N ASN A 188 -12.80 12.66 -1.67
CA ASN A 188 -11.75 13.66 -1.47
C ASN A 188 -11.22 13.67 -0.02
N ILE A 189 -12.11 13.55 0.96
CA ILE A 189 -11.72 13.49 2.39
C ILE A 189 -10.97 12.19 2.66
N SER A 190 -11.48 11.07 2.15
CA SER A 190 -10.83 9.77 2.23
C SER A 190 -9.44 9.75 1.59
N TYR A 191 -9.25 10.44 0.46
CA TYR A 191 -7.96 10.61 -0.20
C TYR A 191 -6.98 11.39 0.68
N ILE A 192 -7.39 12.54 1.22
CA ILE A 192 -6.57 13.35 2.13
C ILE A 192 -6.17 12.54 3.37
N TRP A 193 -7.11 11.76 3.92
CA TRP A 193 -6.84 10.89 5.07
C TRP A 193 -5.80 9.81 4.75
N ARG A 194 -5.96 9.08 3.62
CA ARG A 194 -5.00 8.07 3.16
C ARG A 194 -3.61 8.66 2.97
N LYS A 195 -3.51 9.84 2.34
CA LYS A 195 -2.24 10.54 2.12
C LYS A 195 -1.58 10.98 3.44
N LYS A 196 -2.38 11.50 4.38
CA LYS A 196 -1.90 11.88 5.72
C LYS A 196 -1.36 10.67 6.48
N LEU A 197 -2.06 9.54 6.42
CA LEU A 197 -1.64 8.29 7.03
C LEU A 197 -0.36 7.74 6.39
N ALA A 198 -0.29 7.69 5.06
CA ALA A 198 0.90 7.24 4.34
C ALA A 198 2.13 8.11 4.68
N SER A 199 1.97 9.44 4.70
CA SER A 199 3.01 10.38 5.09
C SER A 199 3.47 10.19 6.54
N TRP A 200 2.53 9.96 7.47
CA TRP A 200 2.84 9.70 8.87
C TRP A 200 3.64 8.40 9.06
N LEU A 201 3.25 7.32 8.37
CA LEU A 201 3.93 6.02 8.47
C LEU A 201 5.32 6.00 7.84
N THR A 202 5.52 6.77 6.76
CA THR A 202 6.77 6.81 6.00
C THR A 202 7.73 7.91 6.46
N ASN A 203 7.38 8.66 7.50
CA ASN A 203 8.20 9.73 8.03
C ASN A 203 9.51 9.19 8.63
N LYS A 204 10.65 9.56 8.01
CA LYS A 204 11.99 9.12 8.43
C LYS A 204 12.55 9.91 9.61
N GLU A 205 12.11 11.14 9.81
CA GLU A 205 12.60 12.01 10.89
C GLU A 205 11.94 11.69 12.22
N LYS A 206 10.64 11.39 12.17
CA LYS A 206 9.82 11.05 13.35
C LYS A 206 9.01 9.78 13.05
N PRO A 207 9.67 8.60 13.06
CA PRO A 207 8.98 7.36 12.81
C PRO A 207 7.95 7.09 13.92
N PRO A 208 6.81 6.45 13.60
CA PRO A 208 5.79 6.14 14.59
C PRO A 208 6.24 5.05 15.59
N SER A 209 7.29 4.31 15.26
CA SER A 209 7.92 3.30 16.11
C SER A 209 9.41 3.12 15.77
N ASP A 210 10.22 2.86 16.78
CA ASP A 210 11.62 2.49 16.61
C ASP A 210 11.80 0.99 16.28
N MET A 211 10.79 0.17 16.60
CA MET A 211 10.87 -1.30 16.58
C MET A 211 10.36 -1.92 15.29
N VAL A 212 9.33 -1.32 14.71
CA VAL A 212 8.66 -1.80 13.49
C VAL A 212 8.89 -0.84 12.34
N GLU A 213 8.79 -1.38 11.13
CA GLU A 213 8.82 -0.65 9.87
C GLU A 213 7.55 -0.94 9.08
N PHE A 214 7.21 -0.01 8.18
CA PHE A 214 5.95 -0.01 7.46
C PHE A 214 6.20 0.02 5.97
N GLY A 215 5.59 -0.91 5.25
CA GLY A 215 5.34 -0.81 3.82
C GLY A 215 3.90 -0.36 3.61
N VAL A 216 3.69 0.74 2.90
CA VAL A 216 2.36 1.26 2.59
C VAL A 216 2.05 0.96 1.13
N ASN A 217 0.87 0.40 0.87
CA ASN A 217 0.34 0.18 -0.46
C ASN A 217 -1.10 0.70 -0.51
N HIS A 218 -1.37 1.71 -1.33
CA HIS A 218 -2.73 2.10 -1.70
C HIS A 218 -2.90 2.01 -3.21
N ASN A 219 -4.15 1.94 -3.65
CA ASN A 219 -4.49 1.86 -5.07
C ASN A 219 -3.85 2.97 -5.92
N GLU A 220 -3.66 4.16 -5.32
CA GLU A 220 -3.02 5.30 -5.98
C GLU A 220 -1.49 5.32 -5.86
N SER A 221 -0.87 4.46 -5.05
CA SER A 221 0.60 4.42 -4.90
C SER A 221 1.29 3.98 -6.18
N LEU A 222 0.67 3.08 -6.94
CA LEU A 222 1.22 2.58 -8.19
C LEU A 222 1.28 3.68 -9.28
N PRO A 223 0.16 4.36 -9.61
CA PRO A 223 0.22 5.45 -10.58
C PRO A 223 1.03 6.66 -10.07
N GLU A 224 0.96 7.02 -8.78
CA GLU A 224 1.81 8.08 -8.21
C GLU A 224 3.31 7.73 -8.30
N GLY A 225 3.68 6.48 -7.97
CA GLY A 225 5.07 6.00 -8.09
C GLY A 225 5.56 5.95 -9.53
N LEU A 226 4.69 5.55 -10.48
CA LEU A 226 5.00 5.59 -11.91
C LEU A 226 5.18 7.03 -12.41
N GLN A 227 4.36 7.96 -11.94
CA GLN A 227 4.48 9.38 -12.26
C GLN A 227 5.78 9.98 -11.72
N ASP A 228 6.16 9.68 -10.47
CA ASP A 228 7.40 10.17 -9.87
C ASP A 228 8.66 9.63 -10.60
N VAL A 229 8.60 8.36 -11.02
CA VAL A 229 9.64 7.76 -11.88
C VAL A 229 9.69 8.46 -13.24
N ALA A 230 8.53 8.74 -13.86
CA ALA A 230 8.45 9.44 -15.13
C ALA A 230 9.00 10.88 -15.02
N ASP A 231 8.65 11.61 -13.96
CA ASP A 231 9.11 12.97 -13.71
C ASP A 231 10.61 13.04 -13.43
N THR A 232 11.16 12.01 -12.78
CA THR A 232 12.61 11.88 -12.55
C THR A 232 13.37 11.46 -13.81
N LEU A 233 12.78 10.62 -14.68
CA LEU A 233 13.44 10.15 -15.92
C LEU A 233 13.36 11.17 -17.06
N THR A 234 12.28 11.93 -17.17
CA THR A 234 12.05 12.91 -18.24
C THR A 234 13.23 13.88 -18.44
N PRO A 235 13.79 14.52 -17.40
CA PRO A 235 14.93 15.42 -17.59
C PRO A 235 16.20 14.70 -18.06
N LYS A 236 16.43 13.45 -17.63
CA LYS A 236 17.57 12.64 -18.07
C LYS A 236 17.44 12.23 -19.53
N PHE A 237 16.22 11.88 -19.96
CA PHE A 237 15.92 11.55 -21.35
C PHE A 237 16.13 12.77 -22.26
N VAL A 238 15.58 13.93 -21.88
CA VAL A 238 15.79 15.19 -22.61
C VAL A 238 17.27 15.55 -22.70
N GLY A 239 18.03 15.42 -21.60
CA GLY A 239 19.47 15.66 -21.60
C GLY A 239 20.23 14.73 -22.55
N THR A 240 19.87 13.46 -22.59
CA THR A 240 20.49 12.47 -23.50
C THR A 240 20.18 12.81 -24.96
N CYS A 241 18.93 13.15 -25.29
CA CYS A 241 18.55 13.60 -26.63
C CYS A 241 19.30 14.88 -27.03
N ALA A 242 19.42 15.87 -26.14
CA ALA A 242 20.13 17.11 -26.42
C ALA A 242 21.63 16.88 -26.71
N ILE A 243 22.29 16.01 -25.94
CA ILE A 243 23.69 15.61 -26.19
C ILE A 243 23.81 14.92 -27.55
N LEU A 244 22.87 14.05 -27.90
CA LEU A 244 22.89 13.34 -29.18
C LEU A 244 22.65 14.29 -30.35
N PHE A 245 21.70 15.22 -30.25
CA PHE A 245 21.46 16.24 -31.27
C PHE A 245 22.66 17.18 -31.46
N THR A 246 23.27 17.64 -30.37
CA THR A 246 24.46 18.51 -30.46
C THR A 246 25.65 17.77 -31.04
N PHE A 247 25.84 16.49 -30.71
CA PHE A 247 26.87 15.66 -31.33
C PHE A 247 26.62 15.46 -32.83
N CYS A 248 25.41 15.08 -33.23
CA CYS A 248 25.03 14.93 -34.64
C CYS A 248 25.20 16.25 -35.42
N PHE A 249 24.83 17.38 -34.81
CA PHE A 249 25.02 18.70 -35.40
C PHE A 249 26.51 19.01 -35.59
N MET A 250 27.34 18.80 -34.56
CA MET A 250 28.79 19.06 -34.62
C MET A 250 29.49 18.21 -35.69
N VAL A 251 29.13 16.94 -35.84
CA VAL A 251 29.72 16.05 -36.86
C VAL A 251 29.27 16.42 -38.29
N SER A 252 28.14 17.12 -38.43
CA SER A 252 27.56 17.51 -39.73
C SER A 252 28.04 18.87 -40.25
N VAL A 253 28.82 19.60 -39.45
CA VAL A 253 29.42 20.88 -39.81
C VAL A 253 30.82 20.64 -40.37
N VAL A 254 31.04 21.04 -41.63
CA VAL A 254 32.34 20.96 -42.30
C VAL A 254 33.03 22.33 -42.17
N LEU A 255 34.22 22.32 -41.60
CA LEU A 255 35.06 23.51 -41.43
C LEU A 255 36.05 23.61 -42.60
N ILE A 256 36.15 24.80 -43.21
CA ILE A 256 37.14 25.09 -44.25
C ILE A 256 38.09 26.17 -43.75
N ASN A 257 39.39 25.92 -43.93
CA ASN A 257 40.42 26.89 -43.64
C ASN A 257 40.58 27.83 -44.84
N HIS A 258 40.15 29.08 -44.70
CA HIS A 258 40.47 30.12 -45.67
C HIS A 258 41.88 30.63 -45.30
N GLY A 259 42.85 30.44 -46.20
CA GLY A 259 44.31 30.53 -46.01
C GLY A 259 44.92 31.79 -45.34
N ASN A 260 44.12 32.68 -44.77
CA ASN A 260 44.52 33.79 -43.88
C ASN A 260 44.35 33.46 -42.39
N GLY A 261 44.25 32.18 -42.01
CA GLY A 261 44.11 31.75 -40.61
C GLY A 261 42.68 31.84 -40.04
N PHE A 262 41.69 32.17 -40.87
CA PHE A 262 40.28 32.17 -40.49
C PHE A 262 39.63 30.83 -40.85
N ILE A 263 39.14 30.13 -39.83
CA ILE A 263 38.34 28.92 -39.98
C ILE A 263 36.88 29.35 -40.12
N GLY A 264 36.30 29.11 -41.29
CA GLY A 264 34.90 29.40 -41.60
C GLY A 264 34.07 28.12 -41.69
N ILE A 265 32.77 28.22 -41.37
CA ILE A 265 31.81 27.14 -41.59
C ILE A 265 31.39 27.17 -43.07
N ASP A 266 31.52 26.03 -43.77
CA ASP A 266 30.99 25.87 -45.12
C ASP A 266 29.52 25.48 -45.07
N TRP A 267 28.64 26.47 -45.17
CA TRP A 267 27.18 26.29 -45.14
C TRP A 267 26.61 25.60 -46.39
N VAL A 268 27.35 25.51 -47.50
CA VAL A 268 26.89 24.85 -48.73
C VAL A 268 27.06 23.34 -48.62
N ARG A 269 28.12 22.90 -47.92
CA ARG A 269 28.44 21.48 -47.74
C ARG A 269 27.99 20.91 -46.39
N SER A 270 27.86 21.74 -45.36
CA SER A 270 27.30 21.36 -44.06
C SER A 270 25.78 21.15 -44.19
N LYS A 271 25.28 19.99 -43.75
CA LYS A 271 23.84 19.67 -43.77
C LYS A 271 23.30 19.33 -42.37
N PRO A 272 23.40 20.27 -41.41
CA PRO A 272 22.98 20.01 -40.03
C PRO A 272 21.48 19.69 -39.91
N ILE A 273 20.64 20.27 -40.77
CA ILE A 273 19.18 20.04 -40.77
C ILE A 273 18.85 18.59 -41.17
N VAL A 274 19.57 18.01 -42.14
CA VAL A 274 19.37 16.63 -42.60
C VAL A 274 19.78 15.64 -41.50
N ALA A 275 20.88 15.92 -40.80
CA ALA A 275 21.33 15.11 -39.68
C ALA A 275 20.40 15.16 -38.45
N CYS A 276 19.75 16.30 -38.20
CA CYS A 276 18.72 16.41 -37.15
C CYS A 276 17.39 15.74 -37.53
N ALA A 277 17.03 15.71 -38.82
CA ALA A 277 15.78 15.10 -39.31
C ALA A 277 15.85 13.55 -39.41
N GLY A 278 17.04 12.95 -39.30
CA GLY A 278 17.21 11.50 -39.36
C GLY A 278 16.88 10.89 -40.73
N GLU A 279 16.88 11.69 -41.79
CA GLU A 279 16.70 11.22 -43.15
C GLU A 279 18.07 10.94 -43.77
N LYS A 280 18.26 9.70 -44.25
CA LYS A 280 19.47 9.24 -44.94
C LYS A 280 19.75 10.03 -46.22
#